data_AF-M0F3I3-F1
#
_entry.id   AF-M0F3I3-F1
#
_cell.length_a   1.000
_cell.length_b   1.000
_cell.length_c   1.000
_cell.angle_alpha   90.00
_cell.angle_beta   90.00
_cell.angle_gamma   90.00
#
_symmetry.space_group_name_H-M   'P 1'
#
loop_
_entity.id
_entity.type
_entity.pdbx_description
1 polymer ?
#
loop_
_entity_poly.entity_id
_entity_poly.type
_entity_poly.pdbx_seq_one_letter_code
_entity_poly.pdbx_strand_id
1 'polypeptide(L)'
;MSDPADDAPDPTEDAPDPTAENAPAARDEVDADTDAGRHEYDPDADHAFPDERLNEVLARLESDEEVVTYLEAQNVNPVARKGYNDHGSKHVEIVRDRALRLYDLLKSGGVEFNGARQQGLDEADEPVIVALAATLHDIGHVVHRHDHPYYSIPLAADLLDDLLPSFYDVADQVRVKAEVLHAILCHHTEEQPLTLEAGVVRIADGLDMERGRSRVPYEEGGRGINTVSSQAIERVSLREGDETPVQVVIRMNNAAGVYQVDSLLKAKIDGSLLEDRIRTVAINTHSDGKDGNGSIVDRIEL
;
A
#
# COMPACT_ATOMS: atom_id res chain seq x y z
N MET A 1 -41.27 -57.71 24.55
CA MET A 1 -40.80 -57.45 25.93
C MET A 1 -39.48 -58.18 26.13
N SER A 2 -38.38 -57.45 25.95
CA SER A 2 -36.99 -57.79 26.26
C SER A 2 -36.24 -56.45 26.24
N ASP A 3 -35.65 -56.08 27.39
CA ASP A 3 -34.32 -55.48 27.67
C ASP A 3 -33.59 -54.57 26.64
N PRO A 4 -32.49 -53.88 27.03
CA PRO A 4 -32.06 -53.28 28.31
C PRO A 4 -31.52 -51.83 28.09
N ALA A 5 -31.07 -51.09 29.11
CA ALA A 5 -29.65 -50.85 29.44
C ALA A 5 -29.53 -49.35 29.81
N ASP A 6 -28.62 -48.86 30.66
CA ASP A 6 -27.81 -49.42 31.73
C ASP A 6 -27.31 -48.19 32.51
N ASP A 7 -27.00 -48.40 33.77
CA ASP A 7 -26.60 -47.45 34.79
C ASP A 7 -25.17 -46.91 34.52
N ALA A 8 -24.92 -45.61 34.74
CA ALA A 8 -23.56 -45.10 34.91
C ALA A 8 -23.53 -43.81 35.75
N PRO A 9 -22.56 -43.66 36.69
CA PRO A 9 -22.61 -42.70 37.80
C PRO A 9 -21.90 -41.37 37.51
N ASP A 10 -22.25 -40.38 38.31
CA ASP A 10 -21.65 -39.04 38.42
C ASP A 10 -20.27 -39.07 39.11
N PRO A 11 -19.24 -38.41 38.56
CA PRO A 11 -18.05 -38.03 39.31
C PRO A 11 -17.86 -36.50 39.33
N THR A 12 -18.07 -35.92 40.50
CA THR A 12 -17.42 -34.69 40.93
C THR A 12 -16.08 -35.07 41.55
N GLU A 13 -14.95 -34.66 40.95
CA GLU A 13 -13.67 -34.47 41.66
C GLU A 13 -12.64 -33.72 40.79
N ASP A 14 -11.84 -32.91 41.47
CA ASP A 14 -10.87 -31.91 41.00
C ASP A 14 -9.97 -32.31 39.82
N ALA A 15 -9.96 -31.47 38.78
CA ALA A 15 -8.86 -31.36 37.83
C ALA A 15 -8.30 -29.93 37.86
N PRO A 16 -6.99 -29.72 38.08
CA PRO A 16 -6.41 -28.40 38.12
C PRO A 16 -6.38 -27.76 36.73
N ASP A 17 -6.80 -26.50 36.67
CA ASP A 17 -6.74 -25.61 35.52
C ASP A 17 -5.28 -25.43 35.04
N PRO A 18 -4.93 -25.78 33.79
CA PRO A 18 -3.57 -25.65 33.29
C PRO A 18 -3.22 -24.22 32.84
N THR A 19 -4.06 -23.22 33.13
CA THR A 19 -3.79 -21.82 32.74
C THR A 19 -3.22 -20.99 33.89
N ALA A 20 -2.08 -21.41 34.43
CA ALA A 20 -1.25 -20.57 35.28
C ALA A 20 0.20 -20.58 34.81
N GLU A 21 0.65 -19.37 34.45
CA GLU A 21 2.05 -18.92 34.50
C GLU A 21 3.03 -19.51 33.48
N ASN A 22 3.13 -18.86 32.32
CA ASN A 22 4.38 -18.35 31.70
C ASN A 22 4.13 -17.97 30.23
N ALA A 23 3.62 -16.77 30.00
CA ALA A 23 3.84 -16.06 28.74
C ALA A 23 4.73 -14.86 29.06
N PRO A 24 5.86 -14.65 28.36
CA PRO A 24 6.68 -13.48 28.62
C PRO A 24 5.86 -12.24 28.24
N ALA A 25 5.64 -11.36 29.22
CA ALA A 25 5.08 -10.06 28.99
C ALA A 25 6.13 -9.19 28.27
N ALA A 26 6.32 -9.40 26.98
CA ALA A 26 6.82 -8.36 26.09
C ALA A 26 5.64 -7.43 25.80
N ARG A 27 5.31 -6.59 26.78
CA ARG A 27 4.55 -5.36 26.51
C ARG A 27 5.56 -4.39 25.93
N ASP A 28 5.85 -4.53 24.64
CA ASP A 28 6.49 -3.45 23.90
C ASP A 28 5.57 -2.23 24.05
N GLU A 29 6.06 -1.19 24.71
CA GLU A 29 5.36 0.07 24.85
C GLU A 29 5.17 0.64 23.44
N VAL A 30 4.01 0.39 22.84
CA VAL A 30 3.63 1.01 21.58
C VAL A 30 3.32 2.45 21.92
N ASP A 31 4.23 3.35 21.54
CA ASP A 31 4.01 4.78 21.66
C ASP A 31 2.73 5.14 20.89
N ALA A 32 1.67 5.49 21.62
CA ALA A 32 0.38 5.85 21.03
C ALA A 32 0.46 7.17 20.25
N ASP A 33 1.56 7.93 20.42
CA ASP A 33 1.91 9.11 19.62
C ASP A 33 2.71 8.69 18.38
N THR A 34 2.09 7.85 17.54
CA THR A 34 2.66 7.44 16.26
C THR A 34 2.48 8.54 15.21
N ASP A 35 3.06 9.74 15.41
CA ASP A 35 3.14 10.75 14.34
C ASP A 35 4.25 10.39 13.35
N ALA A 36 4.12 9.24 12.67
CA ALA A 36 4.74 9.12 11.37
C ALA A 36 3.79 9.86 10.45
N GLY A 37 4.12 11.12 10.17
CA GLY A 37 3.46 11.98 9.19
C GLY A 37 2.95 11.20 7.99
N ARG A 38 1.99 11.75 7.25
CA ARG A 38 2.05 11.52 5.79
C ARG A 38 3.43 12.04 5.39
N HIS A 39 4.42 11.15 5.32
CA HIS A 39 5.75 11.50 4.85
C HIS A 39 5.60 11.68 3.35
N GLU A 40 5.15 12.87 2.98
CA GLU A 40 5.29 13.39 1.63
C GLU A 40 6.79 13.33 1.29
N TYR A 41 7.10 13.02 0.03
CA TYR A 41 8.48 13.01 -0.41
C TYR A 41 9.05 14.44 -0.32
N ASP A 42 10.20 14.58 0.34
CA ASP A 42 10.89 15.85 0.52
C ASP A 42 12.21 15.83 -0.28
N PRO A 43 12.34 16.60 -1.37
CA PRO A 43 13.56 16.63 -2.19
C PRO A 43 14.76 17.27 -1.49
N ASP A 44 14.56 17.95 -0.34
CA ASP A 44 15.62 18.57 0.44
C ASP A 44 16.08 17.68 1.62
N ALA A 45 15.44 16.52 1.83
CA ALA A 45 15.78 15.58 2.90
C ALA A 45 16.88 14.58 2.48
N ASP A 46 17.56 13.99 3.46
CA ASP A 46 18.49 12.88 3.20
C ASP A 46 17.70 11.59 2.89
N HIS A 47 18.02 10.94 1.77
CA HIS A 47 17.43 9.65 1.35
C HIS A 47 18.47 8.53 1.32
N ALA A 48 18.02 7.28 1.45
CA ALA A 48 18.89 6.10 1.34
C ALA A 48 19.28 5.72 -0.10
N PHE A 49 18.93 6.57 -1.07
CA PHE A 49 19.18 6.40 -2.49
C PHE A 49 19.58 7.75 -3.13
N PRO A 50 20.29 7.75 -4.27
CA PRO A 50 20.57 8.96 -5.03
C PRO A 50 19.30 9.51 -5.68
N ASP A 51 18.96 10.76 -5.41
CA ASP A 51 17.67 11.37 -5.72
C ASP A 51 17.75 12.55 -6.70
N GLU A 52 18.96 12.95 -7.13
CA GLU A 52 19.13 14.14 -7.97
C GLU A 52 18.36 14.01 -9.30
N ARG A 53 18.46 12.84 -9.94
CA ARG A 53 17.73 12.54 -11.19
C ARG A 53 16.23 12.44 -10.95
N LEU A 54 15.82 11.85 -9.83
CA LEU A 54 14.41 11.79 -9.45
C LEU A 54 13.83 13.21 -9.32
N ASN A 55 14.53 14.10 -8.62
CA ASN A 55 14.09 15.47 -8.38
C ASN A 55 13.90 16.26 -9.69
N GLU A 56 14.81 16.11 -10.65
CA GLU A 56 14.67 16.72 -11.98
C GLU A 56 13.47 16.16 -12.77
N VAL A 57 13.25 14.84 -12.71
CA VAL A 57 12.11 14.18 -13.38
C VAL A 57 10.78 14.62 -12.75
N LEU A 58 10.68 14.65 -11.42
CA LEU A 58 9.47 15.10 -10.71
C LEU A 58 9.12 16.55 -11.07
N ALA A 59 10.10 17.45 -11.06
CA ALA A 59 9.89 18.84 -11.48
C ALA A 59 9.37 18.95 -12.92
N ARG A 60 9.86 18.10 -13.83
CA ARG A 60 9.39 18.06 -15.21
C ARG A 60 7.95 17.53 -15.33
N LEU A 61 7.59 16.49 -14.57
CA LEU A 61 6.23 15.94 -14.53
C LEU A 61 5.21 16.94 -13.99
N GLU A 62 5.53 17.63 -12.89
CA GLU A 62 4.64 18.58 -12.22
C GLU A 62 4.39 19.84 -13.06
N SER A 63 5.31 20.17 -13.97
CA SER A 63 5.17 21.28 -14.92
C SER A 63 4.58 20.89 -16.28
N ASP A 64 4.35 19.59 -16.53
CA ASP A 64 3.82 19.11 -17.80
C ASP A 64 2.30 19.20 -17.87
N GLU A 65 1.79 20.08 -18.74
CA GLU A 65 0.35 20.30 -18.89
C GLU A 65 -0.40 19.04 -19.34
N GLU A 66 0.20 18.20 -20.17
CA GLU A 66 -0.43 16.97 -20.65
C GLU A 66 -0.55 15.94 -19.53
N VAL A 67 0.53 15.72 -18.76
CA VAL A 67 0.50 14.83 -17.59
C VAL A 67 -0.54 15.31 -16.58
N VAL A 68 -0.49 16.59 -16.19
CA VAL A 68 -1.45 17.16 -15.22
C VAL A 68 -2.89 16.98 -15.72
N THR A 69 -3.14 17.20 -17.02
CA THR A 69 -4.47 17.02 -17.61
C THR A 69 -4.93 15.57 -17.57
N TYR A 70 -4.06 14.58 -17.84
CA TYR A 70 -4.40 13.17 -17.70
C TYR A 70 -4.79 12.83 -16.25
N LEU A 71 -4.03 13.33 -15.28
CA LEU A 71 -4.27 13.08 -13.85
C LEU A 71 -5.58 13.69 -13.33
N GLU A 72 -6.04 14.78 -13.93
CA GLU A 72 -7.36 15.36 -13.66
C GLU A 72 -8.48 14.60 -14.41
N ALA A 73 -8.27 14.31 -15.68
CA ALA A 73 -9.26 13.68 -16.56
C ALA A 73 -9.61 12.25 -16.15
N GLN A 74 -8.67 11.52 -15.52
CA GLN A 74 -8.87 10.13 -15.12
C GLN A 74 -10.05 9.96 -14.15
N ASN A 75 -10.45 10.99 -13.39
CA ASN A 75 -11.58 10.93 -12.47
C ASN A 75 -12.96 10.97 -13.15
N VAL A 76 -13.06 11.37 -14.42
CA VAL A 76 -14.36 11.52 -15.11
C VAL A 76 -15.10 10.17 -15.20
N ASN A 77 -14.40 9.10 -15.57
CA ASN A 77 -14.99 7.76 -15.68
C ASN A 77 -15.32 7.10 -14.34
N PRO A 78 -14.37 6.92 -13.40
CA PRO A 78 -14.63 6.26 -12.12
C PRO A 78 -15.53 7.12 -11.22
N VAL A 79 -15.26 8.42 -11.07
CA VAL A 79 -15.99 9.27 -10.11
C VAL A 79 -17.27 9.82 -10.74
N ALA A 80 -17.16 10.66 -11.77
CA ALA A 80 -18.32 11.41 -12.26
C ALA A 80 -19.37 10.52 -12.95
N ARG A 81 -18.96 9.45 -13.65
CA ARG A 81 -19.87 8.55 -14.38
C ARG A 81 -20.29 7.32 -13.58
N LYS A 82 -19.41 6.76 -12.75
CA LYS A 82 -19.69 5.51 -12.01
C LYS A 82 -19.90 5.70 -10.50
N GLY A 83 -19.60 6.87 -9.92
CA GLY A 83 -19.75 7.12 -8.48
C GLY A 83 -18.75 6.37 -7.59
N TYR A 84 -17.58 6.01 -8.13
CA TYR A 84 -16.48 5.42 -7.37
C TYR A 84 -15.63 6.54 -6.75
N ASN A 85 -14.71 6.15 -5.87
CA ASN A 85 -13.84 7.09 -5.17
C ASN A 85 -12.73 7.66 -6.06
N ASP A 86 -12.06 8.67 -5.54
CA ASP A 86 -11.00 9.44 -6.19
C ASP A 86 -9.83 8.54 -6.63
N HIS A 87 -9.53 8.58 -7.91
CA HIS A 87 -8.31 8.04 -8.53
C HIS A 87 -7.51 9.16 -9.20
N GLY A 88 -7.79 10.43 -8.89
CA GLY A 88 -7.18 11.60 -9.51
C GLY A 88 -5.84 11.98 -8.90
N SER A 89 -5.43 13.24 -9.11
CA SER A 89 -4.14 13.76 -8.66
C SER A 89 -3.82 13.49 -7.19
N LYS A 90 -4.81 13.55 -6.28
CA LYS A 90 -4.55 13.30 -4.85
C LYS A 90 -4.25 11.82 -4.55
N HIS A 91 -4.91 10.89 -5.23
CA HIS A 91 -4.56 9.47 -5.14
C HIS A 91 -3.14 9.23 -5.63
N VAL A 92 -2.81 9.77 -6.80
CA VAL A 92 -1.50 9.60 -7.43
C VAL A 92 -0.38 10.20 -6.57
N GLU A 93 -0.58 11.39 -6.00
CA GLU A 93 0.35 12.02 -5.05
C GLU A 93 0.64 11.08 -3.86
N ILE A 94 -0.41 10.56 -3.23
CA ILE A 94 -0.30 9.65 -2.09
C ILE A 94 0.45 8.36 -2.45
N VAL A 95 0.12 7.76 -3.60
CA VAL A 95 0.74 6.51 -4.05
C VAL A 95 2.22 6.74 -4.36
N ARG A 96 2.56 7.84 -5.05
CA ARG A 96 3.95 8.22 -5.34
C ARG A 96 4.75 8.42 -4.05
N ASP A 97 4.23 9.18 -3.10
CA ASP A 97 4.92 9.47 -1.84
C ASP A 97 5.14 8.18 -1.02
N ARG A 98 4.13 7.32 -0.96
CA ARG A 98 4.25 6.02 -0.28
C ARG A 98 5.20 5.07 -1.02
N ALA A 99 5.25 5.11 -2.34
CA ALA A 99 6.17 4.30 -3.14
C ALA A 99 7.61 4.73 -2.87
N LEU A 100 7.90 6.03 -2.89
CA LEU A 100 9.23 6.56 -2.59
C LEU A 100 9.63 6.31 -1.13
N ARG A 101 8.71 6.45 -0.18
CA ARG A 101 8.97 6.12 1.23
C ARG A 101 9.21 4.63 1.44
N LEU A 102 8.45 3.77 0.77
CA LEU A 102 8.64 2.32 0.83
C LEU A 102 10.01 1.93 0.24
N TYR A 103 10.36 2.52 -0.89
CA TYR A 103 11.67 2.34 -1.52
C TYR A 103 12.81 2.79 -0.59
N ASP A 104 12.71 3.99 -0.01
CA ASP A 104 13.68 4.53 0.95
C ASP A 104 13.96 3.58 2.13
N LEU A 105 12.89 3.05 2.75
CA LEU A 105 13.01 2.12 3.87
C LEU A 105 13.63 0.77 3.45
N LEU A 106 13.28 0.27 2.26
CA LEU A 106 13.87 -0.96 1.73
C LEU A 106 15.37 -0.77 1.43
N LYS A 107 15.76 0.38 0.86
CA LYS A 107 17.16 0.72 0.60
C LYS A 107 17.96 0.91 1.89
N SER A 108 17.38 1.59 2.88
CA SER A 108 17.95 1.70 4.23
C SER A 108 18.20 0.33 4.86
N GLY A 109 17.29 -0.63 4.65
CA GLY A 109 17.43 -2.03 5.08
C GLY A 109 18.35 -2.89 4.21
N GLY A 110 19.06 -2.32 3.24
CA GLY A 110 20.03 -3.02 2.39
C GLY A 110 19.41 -3.94 1.33
N VAL A 111 18.17 -3.68 0.91
CA VAL A 111 17.51 -4.45 -0.16
C VAL A 111 18.05 -4.03 -1.52
N GLU A 112 18.60 -4.98 -2.27
CA GLU A 112 19.07 -4.77 -3.64
C GLU A 112 17.93 -4.98 -4.65
N PHE A 113 17.65 -3.95 -5.45
CA PHE A 113 16.62 -3.98 -6.49
C PHE A 113 17.16 -4.58 -7.78
N ASN A 114 16.25 -5.04 -8.64
CA ASN A 114 16.60 -5.82 -9.82
C ASN A 114 16.15 -5.22 -11.15
N GLY A 115 15.13 -4.37 -11.20
CA GLY A 115 14.66 -3.78 -12.46
C GLY A 115 15.75 -2.97 -13.15
N ALA A 116 16.21 -1.89 -12.52
CA ALA A 116 17.29 -1.06 -13.08
C ALA A 116 18.58 -1.87 -13.30
N ARG A 117 19.02 -2.58 -12.25
CA ARG A 117 20.29 -3.32 -12.24
C ARG A 117 20.37 -4.40 -13.32
N GLN A 118 19.30 -5.15 -13.58
CA GLN A 118 19.31 -6.21 -14.60
C GLN A 118 19.32 -5.66 -16.04
N GLN A 119 18.87 -4.41 -16.22
CA GLN A 119 19.01 -3.67 -17.48
C GLN A 119 20.39 -3.02 -17.66
N GLY A 120 21.23 -3.03 -16.61
CA GLY A 120 22.52 -2.34 -16.59
C GLY A 120 22.39 -0.82 -16.42
N LEU A 121 21.29 -0.37 -15.82
CA LEU A 121 21.07 1.01 -15.41
C LEU A 121 21.73 1.28 -14.04
N ASP A 122 21.86 2.56 -13.69
CA ASP A 122 22.41 2.98 -12.41
C ASP A 122 21.35 2.88 -11.30
N GLU A 123 21.79 2.83 -10.05
CA GLU A 123 20.88 2.85 -8.88
C GLU A 123 19.99 4.10 -8.85
N ALA A 124 20.47 5.23 -9.38
CA ALA A 124 19.70 6.48 -9.51
C ALA A 124 18.49 6.36 -10.47
N ASP A 125 18.38 5.28 -11.23
CA ASP A 125 17.24 5.01 -12.10
C ASP A 125 16.11 4.25 -11.41
N GLU A 126 16.42 3.52 -10.32
CA GLU A 126 15.42 2.81 -9.49
C GLU A 126 14.31 3.77 -8.98
N PRO A 127 14.62 4.89 -8.29
CA PRO A 127 13.58 5.81 -7.82
C PRO A 127 12.82 6.50 -8.96
N VAL A 128 13.47 6.72 -10.12
CA VAL A 128 12.81 7.28 -11.31
C VAL A 128 11.77 6.32 -11.87
N ILE A 129 12.10 5.03 -11.97
CA ILE A 129 11.16 3.98 -12.39
C ILE A 129 9.96 3.95 -11.45
N VAL A 130 10.20 3.91 -10.13
CA VAL A 130 9.17 3.88 -9.10
C VAL A 130 8.25 5.11 -9.20
N ALA A 131 8.82 6.32 -9.28
CA ALA A 131 8.05 7.55 -9.31
C ALA A 131 7.23 7.71 -10.59
N LEU A 132 7.81 7.40 -11.76
CA LEU A 132 7.10 7.46 -13.04
C LEU A 132 5.95 6.46 -13.08
N ALA A 133 6.20 5.22 -12.66
CA ALA A 133 5.17 4.19 -12.63
C ALA A 133 4.05 4.54 -11.65
N ALA A 134 4.38 4.97 -10.43
CA ALA A 134 3.39 5.42 -9.46
C ALA A 134 2.57 6.62 -9.96
N THR A 135 3.19 7.54 -10.69
CA THR A 135 2.51 8.71 -11.24
C THR A 135 1.54 8.34 -12.36
N LEU A 136 1.92 7.41 -13.23
CA LEU A 136 1.20 7.11 -14.46
C LEU A 136 0.32 5.85 -14.40
N HIS A 137 0.31 5.11 -13.28
CA HIS A 137 -0.30 3.77 -13.24
C HIS A 137 -1.80 3.74 -13.61
N ASP A 138 -2.55 4.78 -13.21
CA ASP A 138 -4.01 4.83 -13.32
C ASP A 138 -4.53 5.64 -14.52
N ILE A 139 -3.65 6.26 -15.35
CA ILE A 139 -4.09 7.17 -16.43
C ILE A 139 -5.02 6.51 -17.46
N GLY A 140 -4.98 5.18 -17.60
CA GLY A 140 -5.91 4.38 -18.39
C GLY A 140 -7.39 4.54 -17.99
N HIS A 141 -7.66 5.06 -16.79
CA HIS A 141 -9.00 5.43 -16.36
C HIS A 141 -9.67 6.48 -17.26
N VAL A 142 -8.92 7.29 -18.02
CA VAL A 142 -9.50 8.18 -19.05
C VAL A 142 -10.23 7.40 -20.15
N VAL A 143 -9.81 6.17 -20.42
CA VAL A 143 -10.44 5.27 -21.39
C VAL A 143 -11.57 4.50 -20.72
N HIS A 144 -11.24 3.73 -19.68
CA HIS A 144 -12.23 2.92 -18.96
C HIS A 144 -11.72 2.47 -17.58
N ARG A 145 -12.66 2.12 -16.69
CA ARG A 145 -12.32 1.64 -15.34
C ARG A 145 -11.80 0.20 -15.31
N HIS A 146 -12.47 -0.66 -16.07
CA HIS A 146 -12.05 -2.06 -16.25
C HIS A 146 -10.83 -2.09 -17.16
N ASP A 147 -9.88 -2.95 -16.85
CA ASP A 147 -8.63 -3.13 -17.59
C ASP A 147 -7.82 -1.83 -17.77
N HIS A 148 -8.02 -0.86 -16.86
CA HIS A 148 -7.26 0.40 -16.88
C HIS A 148 -5.74 0.21 -16.91
N PRO A 149 -5.11 -0.82 -16.28
CA PRO A 149 -3.66 -0.99 -16.39
C PRO A 149 -3.24 -1.18 -17.85
N TYR A 150 -4.00 -1.95 -18.62
CA TYR A 150 -3.75 -2.19 -20.04
C TYR A 150 -3.96 -0.96 -20.91
N TYR A 151 -4.87 -0.06 -20.54
CA TYR A 151 -5.06 1.23 -21.20
C TYR A 151 -4.03 2.28 -20.78
N SER A 152 -3.46 2.16 -19.57
CA SER A 152 -2.37 3.01 -19.08
C SER A 152 -1.10 2.78 -19.90
N ILE A 153 -0.79 1.55 -20.32
CA ILE A 153 0.42 1.22 -21.07
C ILE A 153 0.63 2.07 -22.33
N PRO A 154 -0.31 2.14 -23.31
CA PRO A 154 -0.10 2.96 -24.50
C PRO A 154 -0.02 4.45 -24.19
N LEU A 155 -0.84 4.97 -23.27
CA LEU A 155 -0.82 6.39 -22.88
C LEU A 155 0.49 6.77 -22.20
N ALA A 156 0.98 5.93 -21.28
CA ALA A 156 2.23 6.14 -20.59
C ALA A 156 3.41 5.99 -21.55
N ALA A 157 3.34 5.06 -22.50
CA ALA A 157 4.39 4.88 -23.50
C ALA A 157 4.60 6.15 -24.33
N ASP A 158 3.53 6.83 -24.75
CA ASP A 158 3.60 8.07 -25.50
C ASP A 158 4.21 9.20 -24.65
N LEU A 159 3.72 9.38 -23.41
CA LEU A 159 4.27 10.38 -22.48
C LEU A 159 5.76 10.16 -22.16
N LEU A 160 6.17 8.89 -22.02
CA LEU A 160 7.56 8.53 -21.74
C LEU A 160 8.49 8.80 -22.94
N ASP A 161 8.00 8.68 -24.18
CA ASP A 161 8.78 8.99 -25.38
C ASP A 161 9.10 10.49 -25.49
N ASP A 162 8.23 11.36 -24.93
CA ASP A 162 8.47 12.80 -24.86
C ASP A 162 9.31 13.20 -23.63
N LEU A 163 9.15 12.49 -22.51
CA LEU A 163 9.80 12.84 -21.24
C LEU A 163 11.26 12.38 -21.16
N LEU A 164 11.52 11.09 -21.43
CA LEU A 164 12.82 10.45 -21.17
C LEU A 164 14.00 11.03 -21.98
N PRO A 165 13.83 11.56 -23.21
CA PRO A 165 14.95 12.15 -23.96
C PRO A 165 15.65 13.33 -23.29
N SER A 166 15.02 13.97 -22.29
CA SER A 166 15.64 15.04 -21.52
C SER A 166 16.69 14.54 -20.51
N PHE A 167 16.64 13.25 -20.16
CA PHE A 167 17.43 12.68 -19.05
C PHE A 167 18.35 11.54 -19.48
N TYR A 168 18.03 10.86 -20.59
CA TYR A 168 18.67 9.61 -20.98
C TYR A 168 19.09 9.59 -22.45
N ASP A 169 20.14 8.85 -22.75
CA ASP A 169 20.43 8.41 -24.12
C ASP A 169 19.47 7.31 -24.57
N VAL A 170 19.33 7.12 -25.88
CA VAL A 170 18.32 6.22 -26.49
C VAL A 170 18.31 4.82 -25.87
N ALA A 171 19.47 4.25 -25.54
CA ALA A 171 19.54 2.91 -24.94
C ALA A 171 18.88 2.88 -23.55
N ASP A 172 19.15 3.89 -22.72
CA ASP A 172 18.64 3.96 -21.35
C ASP A 172 17.17 4.43 -21.33
N GLN A 173 16.74 5.26 -22.28
CA GLN A 173 15.32 5.57 -22.51
C GLN A 173 14.51 4.28 -22.67
N VAL A 174 14.96 3.35 -23.54
CA VAL A 174 14.26 2.08 -23.78
C VAL A 174 14.20 1.22 -22.52
N ARG A 175 15.29 1.17 -21.76
CA ARG A 175 15.39 0.36 -20.53
C ARG A 175 14.51 0.90 -19.42
N VAL A 176 14.59 2.20 -19.12
CA VAL A 176 13.76 2.87 -18.11
C VAL A 176 12.28 2.77 -18.50
N LYS A 177 11.94 3.03 -19.77
CA LYS A 177 10.56 2.89 -20.27
C LYS A 177 10.04 1.46 -20.08
N ALA A 178 10.83 0.44 -20.37
CA ALA A 178 10.42 -0.95 -20.19
C ALA A 178 10.07 -1.25 -18.72
N GLU A 179 10.91 -0.82 -17.78
CA GLU A 179 10.69 -1.05 -16.35
C GLU A 179 9.50 -0.24 -15.80
N VAL A 180 9.31 1.01 -16.26
CA VAL A 180 8.15 1.83 -15.89
C VAL A 180 6.85 1.17 -16.37
N LEU A 181 6.79 0.76 -17.64
CA LEU A 181 5.59 0.12 -18.19
C LEU A 181 5.29 -1.22 -17.52
N HIS A 182 6.33 -2.00 -17.19
CA HIS A 182 6.19 -3.23 -16.42
C HIS A 182 5.61 -2.98 -15.02
N ALA A 183 6.12 -1.97 -14.31
CA ALA A 183 5.59 -1.58 -13.00
C ALA A 183 4.15 -1.05 -13.07
N ILE A 184 3.81 -0.27 -14.10
CA ILE A 184 2.44 0.17 -14.38
C ILE A 184 1.53 -1.04 -14.60
N LEU A 185 1.92 -2.04 -15.39
CA LEU A 185 1.08 -3.22 -15.60
C LEU A 185 0.88 -4.00 -14.29
N CYS A 186 1.96 -4.19 -13.54
CA CYS A 186 2.01 -5.02 -12.34
C CYS A 186 1.45 -4.35 -11.07
N HIS A 187 1.03 -3.07 -11.14
CA HIS A 187 0.35 -2.47 -10.00
C HIS A 187 -0.98 -3.20 -9.71
N HIS A 188 -1.63 -3.77 -10.74
CA HIS A 188 -2.87 -4.52 -10.58
C HIS A 188 -2.62 -5.97 -10.15
N THR A 189 -3.53 -6.54 -9.35
CA THR A 189 -3.32 -7.85 -8.71
C THR A 189 -3.24 -9.02 -9.67
N GLU A 190 -3.84 -8.91 -10.86
CA GLU A 190 -3.88 -9.99 -11.86
C GLU A 190 -2.51 -10.31 -12.47
N GLU A 191 -1.65 -9.31 -12.60
CA GLU A 191 -0.32 -9.45 -13.19
C GLU A 191 0.74 -9.63 -12.10
N GLN A 192 1.74 -10.48 -12.33
CA GLN A 192 2.78 -10.75 -11.32
C GLN A 192 4.00 -9.83 -11.54
N PRO A 193 4.41 -9.05 -10.51
CA PRO A 193 5.66 -8.32 -10.52
C PRO A 193 6.85 -9.25 -10.75
N LEU A 194 7.74 -8.84 -11.64
CA LEU A 194 9.03 -9.49 -11.89
C LEU A 194 10.22 -8.68 -11.34
N THR A 195 9.94 -7.50 -10.80
CA THR A 195 10.93 -6.57 -10.24
C THR A 195 10.46 -6.01 -8.91
N LEU A 196 11.40 -5.72 -8.02
CA LEU A 196 11.08 -5.11 -6.73
C LEU A 196 10.48 -3.71 -6.91
N GLU A 197 10.87 -2.96 -7.94
CA GLU A 197 10.30 -1.66 -8.31
C GLU A 197 8.78 -1.78 -8.58
N ALA A 198 8.38 -2.79 -9.36
CA ALA A 198 6.97 -3.09 -9.61
C ALA A 198 6.24 -3.54 -8.32
N GLY A 199 6.91 -4.30 -7.46
CA GLY A 199 6.41 -4.68 -6.14
C GLY A 199 6.13 -3.47 -5.24
N VAL A 200 7.04 -2.49 -5.23
CA VAL A 200 6.90 -1.23 -4.49
C VAL A 200 5.65 -0.48 -4.97
N VAL A 201 5.48 -0.28 -6.27
CA VAL A 201 4.32 0.45 -6.83
C VAL A 201 3.01 -0.26 -6.50
N ARG A 202 2.97 -1.60 -6.64
CA ARG A 202 1.82 -2.42 -6.28
C ARG A 202 1.40 -2.26 -4.82
N ILE A 203 2.35 -2.34 -3.90
CA ILE A 203 2.06 -2.21 -2.47
C ILE A 203 1.66 -0.77 -2.14
N ALA A 204 2.37 0.23 -2.68
CA ALA A 204 2.08 1.64 -2.48
C ALA A 204 0.66 2.03 -2.91
N ASP A 205 0.21 1.50 -4.05
CA ASP A 205 -1.18 1.60 -4.50
C ASP A 205 -2.14 1.06 -3.43
N GLY A 206 -1.88 -0.16 -2.96
CA GLY A 206 -2.66 -0.82 -1.91
C GLY A 206 -2.77 -0.02 -0.60
N LEU A 207 -1.76 0.76 -0.24
CA LEU A 207 -1.73 1.53 1.00
C LEU A 207 -2.71 2.72 1.02
N ASP A 208 -3.23 3.20 -0.12
CA ASP A 208 -4.28 4.24 -0.17
C ASP A 208 -5.67 3.71 0.22
N MET A 209 -5.81 3.43 1.52
CA MET A 209 -7.00 2.84 2.11
C MET A 209 -7.52 3.58 3.35
N GLU A 210 -6.99 4.77 3.67
CA GLU A 210 -7.48 5.59 4.77
C GLU A 210 -8.96 5.97 4.57
N ARG A 211 -9.67 6.30 5.65
CA ARG A 211 -11.08 6.70 5.58
C ARG A 211 -11.28 7.84 4.58
N GLY A 212 -12.29 7.69 3.73
CA GLY A 212 -12.56 8.62 2.61
C GLY A 212 -11.71 8.36 1.35
N ARG A 213 -10.85 7.34 1.36
CA ARG A 213 -9.98 6.93 0.22
C ARG A 213 -10.28 5.53 -0.32
N SER A 214 -11.18 4.78 0.33
CA SER A 214 -11.45 3.38 -0.04
C SER A 214 -11.99 3.24 -1.46
N ARG A 215 -11.87 2.07 -2.09
CA ARG A 215 -12.19 1.87 -3.53
C ARG A 215 -13.60 1.38 -3.83
N VAL A 216 -14.42 1.22 -2.79
CA VAL A 216 -15.75 0.63 -2.90
C VAL A 216 -16.78 1.74 -3.17
N PRO A 217 -17.70 1.55 -4.14
CA PRO A 217 -18.81 2.48 -4.36
C PRO A 217 -19.47 2.84 -3.04
N TYR A 218 -19.67 4.14 -2.81
CA TYR A 218 -20.47 4.58 -1.68
C TYR A 218 -21.92 4.17 -1.95
N GLU A 219 -22.35 3.04 -1.37
CA GLU A 219 -23.76 2.69 -1.35
C GLU A 219 -24.44 3.66 -0.38
N GLU A 220 -25.13 4.67 -0.91
CA GLU A 220 -25.97 5.55 -0.10
C GLU A 220 -26.96 4.71 0.74
N GLY A 221 -26.67 4.57 2.04
CA GLY A 221 -27.48 3.80 2.99
C GLY A 221 -27.07 2.33 3.21
N GLY A 222 -26.00 1.84 2.56
CA GLY A 222 -25.51 0.47 2.72
C GLY A 222 -24.72 0.29 4.02
N ARG A 223 -25.26 -0.46 4.98
CA ARG A 223 -24.56 -0.91 6.21
C ARG A 223 -23.77 -2.21 5.99
N GLY A 224 -23.18 -2.39 4.81
CA GLY A 224 -22.38 -3.57 4.47
C GLY A 224 -20.99 -3.53 5.11
N ILE A 225 -20.35 -4.70 5.23
CA ILE A 225 -19.00 -4.82 5.81
C ILE A 225 -17.99 -3.90 5.12
N ASN A 226 -18.10 -3.73 3.80
CA ASN A 226 -17.24 -2.85 3.00
C ASN A 226 -17.35 -1.37 3.41
N THR A 227 -18.55 -0.89 3.75
CA THR A 227 -18.77 0.50 4.19
C THR A 227 -18.21 0.73 5.58
N VAL A 228 -18.35 -0.27 6.47
CA VAL A 228 -17.85 -0.16 7.84
C VAL A 228 -16.32 -0.27 7.87
N SER A 229 -15.73 -1.20 7.12
CA SER A 229 -14.28 -1.39 7.05
C SER A 229 -13.56 -0.19 6.43
N SER A 230 -14.17 0.45 5.42
CA SER A 230 -13.62 1.65 4.77
C SER A 230 -13.57 2.89 5.65
N GLN A 231 -14.44 2.97 6.65
CA GLN A 231 -14.43 4.06 7.62
C GLN A 231 -13.55 3.77 8.84
N ALA A 232 -13.11 2.53 8.99
CA ALA A 232 -12.39 2.07 10.17
C ALA A 232 -10.91 2.48 10.16
N ILE A 233 -10.28 2.59 8.99
CA ILE A 233 -8.85 2.93 8.87
C ILE A 233 -8.66 4.43 9.02
N GLU A 234 -8.01 4.86 10.10
CA GLU A 234 -7.76 6.27 10.38
C GLU A 234 -6.45 6.77 9.77
N ARG A 235 -5.41 5.94 9.82
CA ARG A 235 -4.07 6.31 9.36
C ARG A 235 -3.29 5.07 8.95
N VAL A 236 -2.53 5.20 7.86
CA VAL A 236 -1.57 4.20 7.40
C VAL A 236 -0.18 4.84 7.38
N SER A 237 0.77 4.26 8.09
CA SER A 237 2.13 4.77 8.22
C SER A 237 3.17 3.73 7.81
N LEU A 238 4.23 4.17 7.13
CA LEU A 238 5.40 3.36 6.80
C LEU A 238 6.58 3.77 7.69
N ARG A 239 7.22 2.78 8.32
CA ARG A 239 8.33 2.98 9.25
C ARG A 239 9.38 1.89 9.07
N GLU A 240 10.58 2.15 9.57
CA GLU A 240 11.59 1.11 9.76
C GLU A 240 11.04 0.05 10.72
N GLY A 241 11.21 -1.22 10.37
CA GLY A 241 10.79 -2.34 11.21
C GLY A 241 11.95 -2.96 11.98
N ASP A 242 11.64 -3.58 13.12
CA ASP A 242 12.65 -4.22 13.97
C ASP A 242 13.13 -5.58 13.40
N GLU A 243 12.23 -6.32 12.75
CA GLU A 243 12.49 -7.67 12.21
C GLU A 243 12.59 -7.69 10.68
N THR A 244 11.80 -6.84 10.02
CA THR A 244 11.76 -6.66 8.57
C THR A 244 12.15 -5.21 8.25
N PRO A 245 12.77 -4.92 7.10
CA PRO A 245 13.16 -3.56 6.73
C PRO A 245 12.02 -2.54 6.85
N VAL A 246 10.79 -2.97 6.57
CA VAL A 246 9.61 -2.11 6.59
C VAL A 246 8.55 -2.66 7.54
N GLN A 247 7.95 -1.76 8.31
CA GLN A 247 6.72 -1.99 9.07
C GLN A 247 5.61 -1.06 8.56
N VAL A 248 4.48 -1.66 8.16
CA VAL A 248 3.23 -0.96 7.86
C VAL A 248 2.40 -0.91 9.14
N VAL A 249 2.16 0.28 9.66
CA VAL A 249 1.32 0.50 10.85
C VAL A 249 -0.02 1.05 10.43
N ILE A 250 -1.09 0.32 10.76
CA ILE A 250 -2.47 0.65 10.39
C ILE A 250 -3.24 0.96 11.65
N ARG A 251 -3.55 2.24 11.86
CA ARG A 251 -4.39 2.69 12.97
C ARG A 251 -5.86 2.62 12.56
N MET A 252 -6.67 1.97 13.38
CA MET A 252 -8.10 1.82 13.17
C MET A 252 -8.90 2.17 14.41
N ASN A 253 -10.14 2.64 14.22
CA ASN A 253 -11.09 2.88 15.31
C ASN A 253 -12.13 1.77 15.48
N ASN A 254 -12.06 0.74 14.62
CA ASN A 254 -12.97 -0.38 14.61
C ASN A 254 -12.27 -1.62 14.01
N ALA A 255 -12.40 -2.77 14.66
CA ALA A 255 -11.84 -4.04 14.21
C ALA A 255 -12.33 -4.46 12.81
N ALA A 256 -13.46 -3.95 12.33
CA ALA A 256 -13.91 -4.14 10.95
C ALA A 256 -12.88 -3.67 9.90
N GLY A 257 -11.95 -2.78 10.27
CA GLY A 257 -10.85 -2.35 9.41
C GLY A 257 -9.94 -3.49 8.96
N VAL A 258 -9.82 -4.57 9.74
CA VAL A 258 -9.03 -5.76 9.35
C VAL A 258 -9.48 -6.33 8.00
N TYR A 259 -10.79 -6.32 7.72
CA TYR A 259 -11.30 -6.78 6.42
C TYR A 259 -10.76 -5.96 5.25
N GLN A 260 -10.54 -4.66 5.44
CA GLN A 260 -9.94 -3.80 4.42
C GLN A 260 -8.46 -4.09 4.20
N VAL A 261 -7.73 -4.34 5.29
CA VAL A 261 -6.32 -4.72 5.22
C VAL A 261 -6.16 -6.05 4.49
N ASP A 262 -6.96 -7.05 4.83
CA ASP A 262 -6.93 -8.36 4.21
C ASP A 262 -7.35 -8.32 2.74
N SER A 263 -8.44 -7.62 2.41
CA SER A 263 -8.97 -7.61 1.03
C SER A 263 -8.18 -6.74 0.06
N LEU A 264 -7.50 -5.70 0.54
CA LEU A 264 -6.73 -4.77 -0.31
C LEU A 264 -5.23 -4.95 -0.15
N LEU A 265 -4.68 -4.77 1.06
CA LEU A 265 -3.23 -4.72 1.25
C LEU A 265 -2.59 -6.09 1.12
N LYS A 266 -3.14 -7.10 1.78
CA LYS A 266 -2.58 -8.46 1.76
C LYS A 266 -2.52 -9.00 0.33
N ALA A 267 -3.58 -8.81 -0.45
CA ALA A 267 -3.61 -9.17 -1.87
C ALA A 267 -2.57 -8.42 -2.73
N LYS A 268 -2.13 -7.23 -2.32
CA LYS A 268 -1.08 -6.45 -3.00
C LYS A 268 0.32 -6.87 -2.57
N ILE A 269 0.50 -7.27 -1.31
CA ILE A 269 1.76 -7.80 -0.78
C ILE A 269 2.00 -9.21 -1.35
N ASP A 270 0.98 -10.07 -1.38
CA ASP A 270 1.09 -11.42 -1.90
C ASP A 270 1.47 -11.40 -3.40
N GLY A 271 2.59 -12.06 -3.73
CA GLY A 271 3.17 -12.07 -5.07
C GLY A 271 3.95 -10.81 -5.43
N SER A 272 4.23 -9.89 -4.49
CA SER A 272 4.93 -8.63 -4.76
C SER A 272 6.44 -8.73 -4.85
N LEU A 273 7.02 -9.87 -4.46
CA LEU A 273 8.47 -10.08 -4.21
C LEU A 273 9.00 -9.39 -2.94
N LEU A 274 8.12 -8.73 -2.15
CA LEU A 274 8.44 -7.99 -0.93
C LEU A 274 7.77 -8.57 0.33
N GLU A 275 7.15 -9.75 0.24
CA GLU A 275 6.41 -10.41 1.31
C GLU A 275 7.26 -10.58 2.57
N ASP A 276 8.48 -11.09 2.41
CA ASP A 276 9.42 -11.33 3.53
C ASP A 276 10.12 -10.05 4.01
N ARG A 277 9.81 -8.89 3.41
CA ARG A 277 10.45 -7.59 3.71
C ARG A 277 9.51 -6.61 4.40
N ILE A 278 8.24 -6.95 4.52
CA ILE A 278 7.19 -6.06 5.02
C ILE A 278 6.41 -6.76 6.12
N ARG A 279 6.33 -6.13 7.29
CA ARG A 279 5.47 -6.56 8.39
C ARG A 279 4.28 -5.61 8.54
N THR A 280 3.06 -6.15 8.62
CA THR A 280 1.85 -5.35 8.84
C THR A 280 1.38 -5.47 10.28
N VAL A 281 1.18 -4.32 10.94
CA VAL A 281 0.68 -4.23 12.32
C VAL A 281 -0.57 -3.36 12.33
N ALA A 282 -1.66 -3.91 12.85
CA ALA A 282 -2.90 -3.18 13.09
C ALA A 282 -3.01 -2.75 14.56
N ILE A 283 -3.33 -1.48 14.78
CA ILE A 283 -3.55 -0.90 16.10
C ILE A 283 -4.98 -0.40 16.17
N ASN A 284 -5.81 -1.04 17.00
CA ASN A 284 -7.17 -0.61 17.24
C ASN A 284 -7.22 0.32 18.45
N THR A 285 -7.57 1.59 18.22
CA THR A 285 -7.76 2.59 19.26
C THR A 285 -9.25 2.73 19.55
N HIS A 286 -9.81 1.81 20.34
CA HIS A 286 -11.18 1.96 20.82
C HIS A 286 -11.20 3.04 21.92
N SER A 287 -12.03 4.07 21.72
CA SER A 287 -12.45 4.97 22.78
C SER A 287 -13.81 4.49 23.29
N ASP A 288 -13.81 3.65 24.32
CA ASP A 288 -15.06 3.31 25.02
C ASP A 288 -15.53 4.53 25.81
N GLY A 289 -16.23 5.42 25.11
CA GLY A 289 -16.90 6.57 25.68
C GLY A 289 -18.13 6.15 26.47
N LYS A 290 -17.95 5.45 27.61
CA LYS A 290 -18.97 5.37 28.68
C LYS A 290 -18.51 4.91 30.06
N ASP A 291 -17.35 4.29 30.21
CA ASP A 291 -16.81 3.97 31.52
C ASP A 291 -15.43 4.62 31.62
N GLY A 292 -15.15 5.34 32.70
CA GLY A 292 -13.95 6.18 32.89
C GLY A 292 -12.62 5.45 32.99
N ASN A 293 -12.41 4.42 32.16
CA ASN A 293 -11.15 3.72 31.97
C ASN A 293 -10.56 4.17 30.62
N GLY A 294 -9.25 4.40 30.56
CA GLY A 294 -8.57 5.01 29.41
C GLY A 294 -8.77 4.28 28.08
N SER A 295 -8.31 4.89 26.98
CA SER A 295 -8.34 4.27 25.64
C SER A 295 -7.69 2.89 25.68
N ILE A 296 -8.44 1.87 25.29
CA ILE A 296 -7.92 0.51 25.15
C ILE A 296 -7.27 0.43 23.77
N VAL A 297 -5.98 0.11 23.74
CA VAL A 297 -5.20 -0.07 22.52
C VAL A 297 -4.95 -1.56 22.35
N ASP A 298 -5.57 -2.16 21.33
CA ASP A 298 -5.37 -3.57 20.98
C ASP A 298 -4.47 -3.68 19.75
N ARG A 299 -3.38 -4.44 19.86
CA ARG A 299 -2.45 -4.73 18.75
C ARG A 299 -2.79 -6.08 18.12
N ILE A 300 -2.91 -6.10 16.79
CA ILE A 300 -3.18 -7.29 15.99
C ILE A 300 -2.08 -7.40 14.93
N GLU A 301 -1.45 -8.58 14.83
CA GLU A 301 -0.51 -8.91 13.75
C GLU A 301 -1.26 -9.64 12.63
N LEU A 302 -0.98 -9.28 11.38
CA LEU A 302 -1.75 -9.66 10.18
C LEU A 302 -0.92 -10.38 9.11
#